data_AF-A0AA96YQC1-F1
#
_entry.id   AF-A0AA96YQC1-F1
#
_cell.length_a   1.000
_cell.length_b   1.000
_cell.length_c   1.000
_cell.angle_alpha   90.00
_cell.angle_beta   90.00
_cell.angle_gamma   90.00
#
_symmetry.space_group_name_H-M   'P 1'
#
loop_
_entity.id
_entity.type
_entity.pdbx_description
1 polymer ?
#
loop_
_entity_poly.entity_id
_entity_poly.type
_entity_poly.pdbx_seq_one_letter_code
_entity_poly.pdbx_strand_id
1 'polypeptide(L)'
;MNHYSFFMKDGKVIAIVTPNEQETQKLIAAGYEKQFEEIEAVSTEKALERFANIRGEEVKNIYALTGSDILLGIVGAFAMVFK
;
A
#
# COMPACT_ATOMS: atom_id res chain seq x y z
N MET A 1 11.99 -15.05 2.83
CA MET A 1 10.97 -14.23 2.13
C MET A 1 9.76 -14.16 3.04
N ASN A 2 9.02 -13.06 3.00
CA ASN A 2 7.88 -12.82 3.88
C ASN A 2 6.61 -12.71 3.04
N HIS A 3 5.47 -13.11 3.60
CA HIS A 3 4.16 -12.84 3.02
C HIS A 3 3.67 -11.46 3.46
N TYR A 4 3.15 -10.69 2.51
CA TYR A 4 2.63 -9.36 2.75
C TYR A 4 1.14 -9.31 2.45
N SER A 5 0.37 -8.74 3.38
CA SER A 5 -1.00 -8.29 3.16
C SER A 5 -1.00 -6.80 2.82
N PHE A 6 -1.91 -6.37 1.95
CA PHE A 6 -2.02 -4.98 1.52
C PHE A 6 -3.30 -4.34 2.03
N PHE A 7 -3.22 -3.04 2.29
CA PHE A 7 -4.31 -2.24 2.85
C PHE A 7 -4.40 -0.93 2.09
N MET A 8 -5.62 -0.53 1.69
CA MET A 8 -5.84 0.70 0.93
C MET A 8 -6.80 1.66 1.61
N LYS A 9 -6.52 2.95 1.48
CA LYS A 9 -7.39 4.04 1.90
C LYS A 9 -7.04 5.32 1.15
N ASP A 10 -8.01 5.99 0.53
CA ASP A 10 -7.84 7.28 -0.14
C ASP A 10 -6.63 7.33 -1.09
N GLY A 11 -6.44 6.27 -1.88
CA GLY A 11 -5.30 6.16 -2.80
C GLY A 11 -3.94 5.95 -2.12
N LYS A 12 -3.89 5.54 -0.85
CA LYS A 12 -2.65 5.10 -0.17
C LYS A 12 -2.64 3.59 -0.06
N VAL A 13 -1.46 2.98 -0.19
CA VAL A 13 -1.25 1.54 -0.01
C VAL A 13 -0.25 1.30 1.11
N ILE A 14 -0.59 0.41 2.05
CA ILE A 14 0.31 -0.08 3.09
C ILE A 14 0.47 -1.59 2.93
N ALA A 15 1.70 -2.08 3.00
CA ALA A 15 2.00 -3.50 3.08
C ALA A 15 2.55 -3.85 4.46
N ILE A 16 2.00 -4.89 5.08
CA ILE A 16 2.48 -5.43 6.36
C ILE A 16 2.82 -6.91 6.21
N VAL A 17 3.84 -7.37 6.94
CA VAL A 17 4.15 -8.80 7.03
C VAL A 17 3.01 -9.52 7.72
N THR A 18 2.57 -10.65 7.16
CA THR A 18 1.51 -11.51 7.68
C THR A 18 2.09 -12.86 8.16
N PRO A 19 1.55 -13.45 9.24
CA PRO A 19 0.45 -12.93 10.06
C PRO A 19 0.87 -11.79 10.99
N ASN A 20 0.02 -10.76 11.10
CA ASN A 20 0.16 -9.68 12.08
C ASN A 20 -1.22 -9.11 12.43
N GLU A 21 -1.91 -9.79 13.33
CA GLU A 21 -3.29 -9.44 13.73
C GLU A 21 -3.37 -8.07 14.39
N GLN A 22 -2.38 -7.72 15.23
CA GLN A 22 -2.36 -6.44 15.91
C GLN A 22 -2.32 -5.28 14.92
N GLU A 23 -1.41 -5.33 13.93
CA GLU A 23 -1.29 -4.27 12.93
C GLU A 23 -2.48 -4.26 11.96
N THR A 24 -3.01 -5.44 11.63
CA THR A 24 -4.25 -5.57 10.83
C THR A 24 -5.42 -4.85 11.50
N GLN A 25 -5.64 -5.08 12.79
CA GLN A 25 -6.73 -4.44 13.52
C GLN A 25 -6.57 -2.92 13.63
N LYS A 26 -5.34 -2.42 13.81
CA LYS A 26 -5.07 -0.98 13.79
C LYS A 26 -5.41 -0.35 12.44
N LEU A 27 -5.04 -1.00 11.33
CA LEU A 27 -5.31 -0.50 9.99
C LEU A 27 -6.81 -0.49 9.68
N ILE A 28 -7.53 -1.56 10.05
CA ILE A 28 -8.99 -1.64 9.93
C ILE A 28 -9.66 -0.54 10.77
N ALA A 29 -9.24 -0.36 12.03
CA ALA A 29 -9.76 0.70 12.89
C ALA A 29 -9.46 2.12 12.36
N ALA A 30 -8.35 2.28 11.62
CA ALA A 30 -7.99 3.51 10.93
C ALA A 30 -8.75 3.72 9.60
N GLY A 31 -9.62 2.79 9.22
CA GLY A 31 -10.45 2.84 8.00
C GLY A 31 -9.73 2.41 6.74
N TYR A 32 -8.66 1.62 6.85
CA TYR A 32 -8.06 0.95 5.69
C TYR A 32 -8.79 -0.36 5.39
N GLU A 33 -8.95 -0.63 4.10
CA GLU A 33 -9.55 -1.86 3.61
C GLU A 33 -8.46 -2.87 3.25
N LYS A 34 -8.52 -4.07 3.86
CA LYS A 34 -7.63 -5.17 3.49
C LYS A 34 -7.93 -5.59 2.05
N GLN A 35 -6.88 -5.65 1.24
CA GLN A 35 -6.94 -6.13 -0.14
C GLN A 35 -6.87 -7.67 -0.18
N PHE A 36 -7.42 -8.27 -1.24
CA PHE A 36 -7.46 -9.73 -1.39
C PHE A 36 -6.10 -10.33 -1.72
N GLU A 37 -5.23 -9.55 -2.36
CA GLU A 37 -3.91 -9.98 -2.79
C GLU A 37 -2.98 -10.18 -1.59
N GLU A 38 -2.28 -11.31 -1.57
CA GLU A 38 -1.17 -11.57 -0.67
C GLU A 38 0.06 -11.93 -1.50
N ILE A 39 1.20 -11.29 -1.20
CA ILE A 39 2.40 -11.39 -2.02
C ILE A 39 3.58 -11.83 -1.18
N GLU A 40 4.28 -12.84 -1.64
CA GLU A 40 5.58 -13.20 -1.09
C GLU A 40 6.69 -12.33 -1.71
N ALA A 41 7.51 -11.70 -0.87
CA ALA A 41 8.62 -10.86 -1.31
C ALA A 41 9.80 -10.86 -0.32
N VAL A 42 10.96 -10.42 -0.79
CA VAL A 42 12.18 -10.27 0.03
C VAL A 42 12.16 -9.00 0.89
N SER A 43 11.36 -8.00 0.51
CA SER A 43 11.21 -6.72 1.22
C SER A 43 9.82 -6.12 0.95
N THR A 44 9.41 -5.17 1.79
CA THR A 44 8.15 -4.42 1.62
C THR A 44 8.12 -3.70 0.27
N GLU A 45 9.22 -3.06 -0.15
CA GLU A 45 9.32 -2.38 -1.44
C GLU A 45 9.02 -3.32 -2.62
N LYS A 46 9.60 -4.53 -2.60
CA LYS A 46 9.34 -5.54 -3.64
C LYS A 46 7.92 -6.09 -3.59
N ALA A 47 7.30 -6.12 -2.41
CA ALA A 47 5.89 -6.48 -2.27
C ALA A 47 4.99 -5.41 -2.91
N LEU A 48 5.25 -4.13 -2.63
CA LEU A 48 4.52 -2.98 -3.17
C LEU A 48 4.67 -2.88 -4.70
N GLU A 49 5.88 -3.07 -5.24
CA GLU A 49 6.14 -3.10 -6.69
C GLU A 49 5.32 -4.20 -7.38
N ARG A 50 5.32 -5.41 -6.81
CA ARG A 50 4.52 -6.53 -7.34
C ARG A 50 3.02 -6.25 -7.24
N PHE A 51 2.56 -5.66 -6.14
CA PHE A 51 1.16 -5.28 -5.96
C PHE A 51 0.72 -4.25 -7.01
N ALA A 52 1.53 -3.21 -7.25
CA ALA A 52 1.28 -2.23 -8.30
C ALA A 52 1.25 -2.86 -9.70
N ASN A 53 2.12 -3.84 -9.96
CA ASN A 53 2.12 -4.56 -11.23
C ASN A 53 0.85 -5.40 -11.43
N ILE A 54 0.30 -6.00 -10.37
CA ILE A 54 -0.95 -6.78 -10.42
C ILE A 54 -2.17 -5.86 -10.62
N ARG A 55 -2.23 -4.75 -9.87
CA ARG A 55 -3.38 -3.83 -9.88
C ARG A 55 -3.42 -2.88 -11.08
N GLY A 56 -2.31 -2.75 -11.81
CA GLY A 56 -2.25 -1.95 -13.03
C GLY A 56 -2.13 -0.44 -12.77
N GLU A 57 -2.68 0.37 -13.68
CA GLU A 57 -2.41 1.81 -13.76
C GLU A 57 -2.90 2.61 -12.55
N GLU A 58 -4.03 2.23 -11.93
CA GLU A 58 -4.59 2.92 -10.76
C GLU A 58 -3.58 3.01 -9.62
N VAL A 59 -2.97 1.86 -9.30
CA VAL A 59 -2.02 1.74 -8.21
C VAL A 59 -0.61 2.20 -8.65
N LYS A 60 -0.21 1.95 -9.89
CA LYS A 60 1.07 2.48 -10.43
C LYS A 60 1.10 4.00 -10.40
N ASN A 61 -0.01 4.67 -10.72
CA ASN A 61 -0.11 6.12 -10.63
C ASN A 61 0.01 6.59 -9.18
N ILE A 62 -0.65 5.91 -8.24
CA ILE A 62 -0.49 6.16 -6.80
C ILE A 62 0.99 6.04 -6.39
N TYR A 63 1.65 4.92 -6.70
CA TYR A 63 3.05 4.72 -6.31
C TYR A 63 4.01 5.71 -6.99
N ALA A 64 3.79 6.03 -8.26
CA ALA A 64 4.59 7.00 -9.01
C ALA A 64 4.42 8.42 -8.48
N LEU A 65 3.21 8.82 -8.09
CA LEU A 65 2.93 10.09 -7.42
C LEU A 65 3.59 10.16 -6.04
N THR A 66 3.75 9.02 -5.36
CA THR A 66 4.44 8.92 -4.07
C THR A 66 5.95 8.66 -4.19
N GLY A 67 6.49 8.58 -5.42
CA GLY A 67 7.85 8.12 -5.71
C GLY A 67 8.97 9.12 -5.39
N SER A 68 8.64 10.36 -5.02
CA SER A 68 9.60 11.34 -4.51
C SER A 68 9.44 11.48 -2.99
N ASP A 69 10.32 10.81 -2.26
CA ASP A 69 10.52 10.89 -0.81
C ASP A 69 9.40 10.31 0.09
N ILE A 70 9.63 9.10 0.60
CA ILE A 70 9.81 8.79 2.04
C ILE A 70 9.62 7.28 2.28
N LEU A 71 10.72 6.63 2.70
CA LEU A 71 10.67 5.46 3.57
C LEU A 71 10.13 5.90 4.94
N LEU A 72 9.02 5.29 5.36
CA LEU A 72 8.38 5.38 6.68
C LEU A 72 7.83 6.76 7.10
N GLY A 73 6.54 6.98 6.86
CA GLY A 73 5.78 8.06 7.50
C GLY A 73 4.83 8.75 6.53
N ILE A 74 3.58 8.92 6.96
CA ILE A 74 2.53 9.62 6.21
C ILE A 74 2.99 11.03 5.80
N VAL A 75 3.10 11.30 4.49
CA VAL A 75 3.17 12.63 3.84
C VAL A 75 2.71 12.42 2.38
N GLY A 76 1.96 13.23 1.63
CA GLY A 76 1.31 14.53 1.72
C GLY A 76 0.58 14.75 0.36
N ALA A 77 -0.55 15.46 0.34
CA ALA A 77 -1.53 15.53 -0.76
C ALA A 77 -1.06 16.25 -2.04
N PHE A 78 -1.71 16.01 -3.20
CA PHE A 78 -2.19 17.10 -4.10
C PHE A 78 -3.27 16.68 -5.13
N ALA A 79 -4.28 17.56 -5.19
CA ALA A 79 -5.15 18.00 -6.30
C ALA A 79 -5.98 17.00 -7.12
N MET A 80 -7.23 16.86 -6.70
CA MET A 80 -8.37 16.56 -7.59
C MET A 80 -8.53 17.73 -8.59
N VAL A 81 -8.14 17.53 -9.84
CA VAL A 81 -8.56 18.41 -10.95
C VAL A 81 -9.92 17.91 -11.40
N PHE A 82 -10.97 18.62 -11.00
CA PHE A 82 -12.24 18.58 -11.72
C PHE A 82 -12.05 19.25 -13.09
N LYS A 83 -12.34 18.52 -14.16
CA LYS A 83 -12.75 19.08 -15.44
C LYS A 83 -13.70 18.12 -16.15
#